data_AF-B8A871-F1
#
_entry.id   AF-B8A871-F1
#
_cell.length_a   1.000
_cell.length_b   1.000
_cell.length_c   1.000
_cell.angle_alpha   90.00
_cell.angle_beta   90.00
_cell.angle_gamma   90.00
#
_symmetry.space_group_name_H-M   'P 1'
#
loop_
_entity.id
_entity.type
_entity.pdbx_description
1 polymer ?
#
loop_
_entity_poly.entity_id
_entity_poly.type
_entity_poly.pdbx_seq_one_letter_code
_entity_poly.pdbx_strand_id
1 'polypeptide(L)'
;MATLHLALGVPPSARDLRHCPTSCGDVNITYPFGIGTGCFRPGFELICNTTTKPPKLFFGNTTEILVQDADVRYVMASVVFNIATTPGLLGTYNRSWQAPGRVLSTYNDLGDTSLVIVGCGIDVYLFDDDTNTVQGYCRSECTNLALMEKKLSGLPCNGIGCCTIDLLGGVNAFRFTITQREELTRSVALGNSTIKAFLNYIDPYSFNTADLLSEKINASTIGATGSIFSVVITDQLDCSTAQLGLNKTDYACSDGSICLDQINLQRGYHCTCLAGETFDYGNPYLLHGCKQGIPIQFVATENG
;
A
#
# COMPACT_ATOMS: atom_id res chain seq x y z
N MET A 1 -40.69 8.00 0.07
CA MET A 1 -39.24 7.97 -0.18
C MET A 1 -38.56 8.72 0.94
N ALA A 2 -37.99 8.01 1.92
CA ALA A 2 -37.20 8.64 2.96
C ALA A 2 -35.75 8.66 2.49
N THR A 3 -35.25 9.83 2.13
CA THR A 3 -33.83 10.10 1.98
C THR A 3 -33.16 9.92 3.34
N LEU A 4 -32.47 8.80 3.52
CA LEU A 4 -31.59 8.59 4.66
C LEU A 4 -30.36 9.47 4.45
N HIS A 5 -30.40 10.69 4.96
CA HIS A 5 -29.16 11.43 5.18
C HIS A 5 -28.39 10.69 6.27
N LEU A 6 -27.26 10.09 5.91
CA LEU A 6 -26.24 9.67 6.86
C LEU A 6 -25.96 10.90 7.74
N ALA A 7 -26.39 10.86 8.99
CA ALA A 7 -26.00 11.87 9.95
C ALA A 7 -24.48 11.80 10.04
N LEU A 8 -23.82 12.90 9.68
CA LEU A 8 -22.38 13.05 9.81
C LEU A 8 -22.03 12.81 11.27
N GLY A 9 -21.40 11.66 11.53
CA GLY A 9 -20.60 11.46 12.73
C GLY A 9 -21.00 10.42 13.75
N VAL A 10 -21.74 9.40 13.33
CA VAL A 10 -21.74 8.12 14.04
C VAL A 10 -21.18 7.08 13.09
N PRO A 11 -20.29 6.17 13.53
CA PRO A 11 -19.89 5.02 12.73
C PRO A 11 -21.13 4.34 12.11
N PRO A 12 -21.16 4.09 10.79
CA PRO A 12 -22.33 3.51 10.15
C PRO A 12 -22.54 2.08 10.63
N SER A 13 -23.79 1.60 10.60
CA SER A 13 -24.06 0.18 10.77
C SER A 13 -23.84 -0.57 9.45
N ALA A 14 -23.62 -1.88 9.53
CA ALA A 14 -23.61 -2.74 8.33
C ALA A 14 -24.90 -2.59 7.49
N ARG A 15 -26.02 -2.28 8.14
CA ARG A 15 -27.33 -2.04 7.49
C ARG A 15 -27.28 -0.82 6.58
N ASP A 16 -26.62 0.25 7.02
CA ASP A 16 -26.54 1.51 6.30
C ASP A 16 -25.69 1.37 5.03
N LEU A 17 -24.68 0.49 5.06
CA LEU A 17 -23.76 0.26 3.96
C LEU A 17 -24.21 -0.83 2.96
N ARG A 18 -25.40 -1.43 3.11
CA ARG A 18 -25.86 -2.52 2.21
C ARG A 18 -26.00 -2.14 0.74
N HIS A 19 -26.06 -0.85 0.44
CA HIS A 19 -26.13 -0.33 -0.92
C HIS A 19 -24.74 -0.14 -1.56
N CYS A 20 -23.68 -0.27 -0.77
CA CYS A 20 -22.31 -0.05 -1.20
C CYS A 20 -21.73 -1.29 -1.89
N PRO A 21 -20.85 -1.10 -2.90
CA PRO A 21 -20.10 -2.20 -3.48
C PRO A 21 -19.27 -2.93 -2.42
N THR A 22 -19.36 -4.26 -2.38
CA THR A 22 -18.67 -5.10 -1.40
C THR A 22 -17.36 -5.69 -1.91
N SER A 23 -17.11 -5.62 -3.22
CA SER A 23 -15.87 -6.11 -3.83
C SER A 23 -15.57 -5.40 -5.16
N CYS A 24 -14.31 -5.52 -5.59
CA CYS A 24 -13.85 -5.15 -6.93
C CYS A 24 -12.92 -6.23 -7.44
N GLY A 25 -13.37 -6.98 -8.46
CA GLY A 25 -12.69 -8.22 -8.85
C GLY A 25 -12.71 -9.21 -7.68
N ASP A 26 -11.54 -9.72 -7.33
CA ASP A 26 -11.36 -10.72 -6.27
C ASP A 26 -11.08 -10.08 -4.89
N VAL A 27 -11.08 -8.75 -4.80
CA VAL A 27 -10.74 -8.01 -3.57
C VAL A 27 -12.01 -7.54 -2.87
N ASN A 28 -12.20 -7.97 -1.62
CA ASN A 28 -13.27 -7.48 -0.76
C ASN A 28 -13.02 -6.03 -0.32
N ILE A 29 -14.11 -5.28 -0.18
CA ILE A 29 -14.09 -3.88 0.25
C ILE A 29 -14.75 -3.79 1.62
N THR A 30 -14.01 -3.27 2.58
CA THR A 30 -14.44 -3.15 3.97
C THR A 30 -14.29 -1.71 4.46
N TYR A 31 -15.34 -1.18 5.11
CA TYR A 31 -15.32 0.14 5.74
C TYR A 31 -14.16 0.24 6.76
N PRO A 32 -13.37 1.32 6.83
CA PRO A 32 -13.67 2.68 6.36
C PRO A 32 -13.45 2.90 4.87
N PHE A 33 -12.87 1.93 4.16
CA PHE A 33 -12.75 1.99 2.71
C PHE A 33 -14.07 1.72 1.99
N GLY A 34 -14.24 2.34 0.84
CA GLY A 34 -15.47 2.18 0.06
C GLY A 34 -15.45 2.90 -1.27
N ILE A 35 -16.42 2.57 -2.12
CA ILE A 35 -16.59 3.15 -3.45
C ILE A 35 -17.94 3.84 -3.52
N GLY A 36 -17.93 5.10 -3.91
CA GLY A 36 -19.14 5.90 -4.08
C GLY A 36 -19.56 6.65 -2.83
N THR A 37 -20.38 7.68 -3.04
CA THR A 37 -20.81 8.62 -2.01
C THR A 37 -21.53 7.89 -0.87
N GLY A 38 -21.06 8.13 0.37
CA GLY A 38 -21.64 7.54 1.58
C GLY A 38 -21.13 6.14 1.93
N CYS A 39 -20.22 5.56 1.14
CA CYS A 39 -19.70 4.21 1.35
C CYS A 39 -18.33 4.16 2.04
N PHE A 40 -17.70 5.31 2.23
CA PHE A 40 -16.36 5.41 2.81
C PHE A 40 -16.29 6.53 3.84
N ARG A 41 -15.33 6.42 4.75
CA ARG A 41 -14.93 7.52 5.63
C ARG A 41 -14.08 8.52 4.83
N PRO A 42 -14.21 9.85 5.02
CA PRO A 42 -13.34 10.81 4.34
C PRO A 42 -11.86 10.41 4.38
N GLY A 43 -11.20 10.43 3.22
CA GLY A 43 -9.81 9.96 3.05
C GLY A 43 -9.67 8.49 2.65
N PHE A 44 -10.73 7.69 2.68
CA PHE A 44 -10.71 6.23 2.40
C PHE A 44 -11.42 5.83 1.10
N GLU A 45 -11.61 6.77 0.19
CA GLU A 45 -12.25 6.50 -1.11
C GLU A 45 -11.37 5.56 -1.97
N LEU A 46 -11.99 4.51 -2.48
CA LEU A 46 -11.39 3.56 -3.41
C LEU A 46 -11.93 3.76 -4.83
N ILE A 47 -11.14 3.32 -5.80
CA ILE A 47 -11.48 3.32 -7.21
C ILE A 47 -11.41 1.88 -7.72
N CYS A 48 -12.52 1.35 -8.22
CA CYS A 48 -12.50 0.07 -8.94
C CYS A 48 -12.21 0.33 -10.41
N ASN A 49 -11.02 -0.07 -10.86
CA ASN A 49 -10.66 -0.02 -12.27
C ASN A 49 -11.26 -1.21 -13.01
N THR A 50 -12.35 -0.97 -13.73
CA THR A 50 -13.06 -1.99 -14.53
C THR A 50 -12.53 -2.13 -15.96
N THR A 51 -11.52 -1.35 -16.35
CA THR A 51 -10.89 -1.50 -17.68
C THR A 51 -9.93 -2.69 -17.72
N THR A 52 -9.54 -3.23 -16.56
CA THR A 52 -8.72 -4.44 -16.44
C THR A 52 -9.60 -5.68 -16.29
N LYS A 53 -9.05 -6.85 -16.61
CA LYS A 53 -9.73 -8.14 -16.44
C LYS A 53 -8.81 -9.12 -15.69
N PRO A 54 -9.14 -9.49 -14.43
CA PRO A 54 -10.26 -9.00 -13.63
C PRO A 54 -10.14 -7.50 -13.26
N PRO A 55 -11.24 -6.84 -12.82
CA PRO A 55 -11.18 -5.49 -12.26
C PRO A 55 -10.19 -5.40 -11.10
N LYS A 56 -9.49 -4.27 -10.99
CA LYS A 56 -8.47 -4.04 -9.96
C LYS A 56 -8.88 -2.91 -9.02
N LEU A 57 -8.67 -3.10 -7.73
CA LEU A 57 -8.99 -2.13 -6.69
C LEU A 57 -7.81 -1.19 -6.45
N PHE A 58 -8.03 0.12 -6.53
CA PHE A 58 -7.01 1.13 -6.32
C PHE A 58 -7.37 2.09 -5.19
N PHE A 59 -6.34 2.50 -4.45
CA PHE A 59 -6.39 3.60 -3.50
C PHE A 59 -5.62 4.79 -4.08
N GLY A 60 -6.35 5.85 -4.44
CA GLY A 60 -5.81 6.87 -5.34
C GLY A 60 -5.45 6.29 -6.71
N ASN A 61 -4.43 6.85 -7.36
CA ASN A 61 -4.03 6.45 -8.72
C ASN A 61 -2.81 5.52 -8.78
N THR A 62 -2.14 5.30 -7.65
CA THR A 62 -0.78 4.72 -7.61
C THR A 62 -0.67 3.46 -6.77
N THR A 63 -1.67 3.14 -5.97
CA THR A 63 -1.62 2.05 -4.99
C THR A 63 -2.71 1.03 -5.33
N GLU A 64 -2.33 -0.16 -5.77
CA GLU A 64 -3.27 -1.26 -6.01
C GLU A 64 -3.49 -2.01 -4.70
N ILE A 65 -4.72 -2.09 -4.22
CA ILE A 65 -5.06 -2.90 -3.04
C ILE A 65 -5.23 -4.35 -3.49
N LEU A 66 -4.43 -5.24 -2.90
CA LEU A 66 -4.46 -6.68 -3.19
C LEU A 66 -5.36 -7.41 -2.21
N VAL A 67 -5.28 -7.06 -0.92
CA VAL A 67 -6.07 -7.67 0.16
C VAL A 67 -6.36 -6.62 1.23
N GLN A 68 -7.56 -6.66 1.80
CA GLN A 68 -7.90 -5.94 3.03
C GLN A 68 -8.10 -6.95 4.14
N ASP A 69 -7.49 -6.69 5.30
CA ASP A 69 -7.66 -7.53 6.47
C ASP A 69 -9.10 -7.43 7.01
N ALA A 70 -9.60 -8.50 7.62
CA ALA A 70 -10.97 -8.60 8.09
C ALA A 70 -11.26 -7.64 9.26
N ASP A 71 -10.26 -7.41 10.12
CA ASP A 71 -10.30 -6.44 11.23
C ASP A 71 -9.98 -5.01 10.79
N VAL A 72 -9.64 -4.83 9.50
CA VAL A 72 -9.31 -3.56 8.84
C VAL A 72 -8.10 -2.85 9.45
N ARG A 73 -7.23 -3.59 10.14
CA ARG A 73 -5.99 -3.06 10.70
C ARG A 73 -4.91 -2.90 9.63
N TYR A 74 -4.92 -3.77 8.64
CA TYR A 74 -3.92 -3.82 7.59
C TYR A 74 -4.52 -3.93 6.19
N VAL A 75 -3.77 -3.43 5.21
CA VAL A 75 -3.99 -3.73 3.79
C VAL A 75 -2.69 -4.21 3.16
N MET A 76 -2.79 -5.23 2.31
CA MET A 76 -1.71 -5.60 1.41
C MET A 76 -1.89 -4.81 0.12
N ALA A 77 -0.91 -4.02 -0.27
CA ALA A 77 -1.00 -3.15 -1.43
C ALA A 77 0.28 -3.11 -2.25
N SER A 78 0.13 -3.03 -3.58
CA SER A 78 1.24 -2.90 -4.51
C SER A 78 1.48 -1.42 -4.86
N VAL A 79 2.74 -0.99 -4.75
CA VAL A 79 3.20 0.35 -5.14
C VAL A 79 4.32 0.16 -6.15
N VAL A 80 4.09 0.56 -7.39
CA VAL A 80 4.96 0.27 -8.52
C VAL A 80 5.19 1.51 -9.39
N PHE A 81 6.45 1.69 -9.79
CA PHE A 81 6.89 2.72 -10.71
C PHE A 81 7.61 2.09 -11.90
N ASN A 82 7.06 2.32 -13.10
CA ASN A 82 7.78 2.08 -14.36
C ASN A 82 8.38 3.42 -14.81
N ILE A 83 9.70 3.47 -14.95
CA ILE A 83 10.47 4.68 -15.23
C ILE A 83 11.14 4.50 -16.59
N ALA A 84 10.49 5.02 -17.63
CA ALA A 84 11.04 5.02 -18.98
C ALA A 84 12.32 5.85 -19.04
N THR A 85 13.38 5.27 -19.59
CA THR A 85 14.66 5.96 -19.79
C THR A 85 14.85 6.33 -21.25
N THR A 86 15.72 7.31 -21.51
CA THR A 86 16.10 7.67 -22.89
C THR A 86 17.37 6.92 -23.27
N PRO A 87 17.33 6.06 -24.31
CA PRO A 87 18.51 5.31 -24.74
C PRO A 87 19.69 6.24 -25.06
N GLY A 88 20.88 5.89 -24.57
CA GLY A 88 22.11 6.64 -24.85
C GLY A 88 22.23 7.99 -24.15
N LEU A 89 21.28 8.38 -23.30
CA LEU A 89 21.34 9.59 -22.50
C LEU A 89 21.23 9.25 -21.01
N LEU A 90 22.21 9.71 -20.22
CA LEU A 90 22.11 9.64 -18.76
C LEU A 90 21.08 10.65 -18.29
N GLY A 91 20.15 10.19 -17.45
CA GLY A 91 19.10 11.03 -16.86
C GLY A 91 19.02 10.93 -15.35
N THR A 92 18.28 11.88 -14.78
CA THR A 92 17.86 11.88 -13.38
C THR A 92 16.34 11.81 -13.35
N TYR A 93 15.80 10.88 -12.56
CA TYR A 93 14.37 10.62 -12.46
C TYR A 93 13.93 10.75 -11.02
N ASN A 94 13.02 11.69 -10.77
CA ASN A 94 12.41 11.89 -9.47
C ASN A 94 11.06 11.18 -9.43
N ARG A 95 10.79 10.47 -8.35
CA ARG A 95 9.51 9.83 -8.07
C ARG A 95 9.13 10.06 -6.63
N SER A 96 7.84 10.02 -6.37
CA SER A 96 7.29 10.13 -5.04
C SER A 96 6.07 9.23 -4.91
N TRP A 97 5.81 8.83 -3.68
CA TRP A 97 4.62 8.14 -3.29
C TRP A 97 4.07 8.79 -2.03
N GLN A 98 2.76 8.92 -1.95
CA GLN A 98 2.05 9.34 -0.75
C GLN A 98 0.69 8.65 -0.74
N ALA A 99 0.35 8.01 0.37
CA ALA A 99 -0.99 7.50 0.57
C ALA A 99 -2.01 8.67 0.60
N PRO A 100 -3.14 8.60 -0.13
CA PRO A 100 -4.23 9.56 0.02
C PRO A 100 -4.59 9.78 1.49
N GLY A 101 -4.65 11.05 1.93
CA GLY A 101 -4.92 11.40 3.34
C GLY A 101 -3.88 10.91 4.36
N ARG A 102 -2.74 10.34 3.91
CA ARG A 102 -1.71 9.69 4.73
C ARG A 102 -2.27 8.60 5.67
N VAL A 103 -3.36 7.93 5.25
CA VAL A 103 -4.08 6.92 6.03
C VAL A 103 -3.49 5.50 5.94
N LEU A 104 -2.42 5.32 5.15
CA LEU A 104 -1.64 4.09 5.08
C LEU A 104 -0.20 4.39 5.49
N SER A 105 0.37 3.51 6.31
CA SER A 105 1.74 3.62 6.81
C SER A 105 2.45 2.28 6.70
N THR A 106 3.75 2.28 6.38
CA THR A 106 4.56 1.05 6.48
C THR A 106 4.45 0.47 7.89
N TYR A 107 4.39 -0.85 7.96
CA TYR A 107 4.22 -1.60 9.19
C TYR A 107 5.59 -1.98 9.79
N ASN A 108 5.71 -1.91 11.12
CA ASN A 108 7.01 -1.99 11.81
C ASN A 108 7.20 -3.29 12.59
N ASP A 109 6.13 -3.97 13.00
CA ASP A 109 6.28 -5.01 14.03
C ASP A 109 6.70 -6.38 13.46
N LEU A 110 6.60 -6.61 12.15
CA LEU A 110 6.80 -7.93 11.52
C LEU A 110 7.80 -7.97 10.35
N GLY A 111 8.42 -6.86 9.94
CA GLY A 111 9.47 -6.86 8.90
C GLY A 111 9.73 -5.50 8.25
N ASP A 112 10.93 -5.32 7.71
CA ASP A 112 11.34 -4.10 7.00
C ASP A 112 10.69 -4.07 5.60
N THR A 113 9.89 -3.04 5.33
CA THR A 113 9.44 -2.77 3.95
C THR A 113 10.62 -2.19 3.19
N SER A 114 10.99 -2.74 2.03
CA SER A 114 12.10 -2.20 1.24
C SER A 114 11.60 -1.61 -0.07
N LEU A 115 12.17 -0.47 -0.46
CA LEU A 115 12.11 0.02 -1.83
C LEU A 115 13.12 -0.75 -2.67
N VAL A 116 12.64 -1.55 -3.61
CA VAL A 116 13.45 -2.31 -4.57
C VAL A 116 13.51 -1.54 -5.88
N ILE A 117 14.70 -1.42 -6.46
CA ILE A 117 14.93 -0.81 -7.76
C ILE A 117 15.64 -1.82 -8.66
N VAL A 118 15.06 -2.12 -9.81
CA VAL A 118 15.62 -3.00 -10.84
C VAL A 118 16.09 -2.13 -12.01
N GLY A 119 17.39 -2.16 -12.29
CA GLY A 119 18.05 -1.33 -13.29
C GLY A 119 19.56 -1.47 -13.25
N CYS A 120 20.25 -0.94 -14.26
CA CYS A 120 21.71 -1.01 -14.40
C CYS A 120 22.31 0.40 -14.43
N GLY A 121 23.53 0.55 -13.92
CA GLY A 121 24.23 1.83 -13.89
C GLY A 121 23.41 2.93 -13.22
N ILE A 122 22.95 2.70 -11.99
CA ILE A 122 22.11 3.65 -11.25
C ILE A 122 22.58 3.86 -9.82
N ASP A 123 22.50 5.12 -9.38
CA ASP A 123 22.53 5.52 -7.97
C ASP A 123 21.12 5.95 -7.56
N VAL A 124 20.64 5.48 -6.41
CA VAL A 124 19.31 5.78 -5.88
C VAL A 124 19.43 6.42 -4.52
N TYR A 125 18.75 7.55 -4.33
CA TYR A 125 18.67 8.27 -3.07
C TYR A 125 17.22 8.34 -2.62
N LEU A 126 16.96 7.85 -1.41
CA LEU A 126 15.67 7.96 -0.73
C LEU A 126 15.67 9.19 0.17
N PHE A 127 14.60 9.97 0.13
CA PHE A 127 14.42 11.17 0.93
C PHE A 127 13.19 11.05 1.82
N ASP A 128 13.32 11.59 3.02
CA ASP A 128 12.18 11.93 3.85
C ASP A 128 11.33 12.99 3.15
N ASP A 129 10.02 12.78 3.09
CA ASP A 129 9.10 13.63 2.33
C ASP A 129 9.01 15.05 2.91
N ASP A 130 9.07 15.17 4.24
CA ASP A 130 8.80 16.41 4.95
C ASP A 130 10.07 17.27 5.14
N THR A 131 11.22 16.66 5.38
CA THR A 131 12.49 17.34 5.66
C THR A 131 13.45 17.40 4.47
N ASN A 132 13.18 16.63 3.40
CA ASN A 132 14.07 16.48 2.25
C ASN A 132 15.49 16.01 2.62
N THR A 133 15.62 15.31 3.76
CA THR A 133 16.88 14.68 4.20
C THR A 133 17.05 13.32 3.55
N VAL A 134 18.29 12.93 3.25
CA VAL A 134 18.59 11.60 2.70
C VAL A 134 18.42 10.56 3.80
N GLN A 135 17.48 9.64 3.60
CA GLN A 135 17.18 8.53 4.54
C GLN A 135 17.86 7.24 4.13
N GLY A 136 18.18 7.08 2.84
CA GLY A 136 18.80 5.86 2.35
C GLY A 136 19.43 6.05 0.98
N TYR A 137 20.30 5.11 0.64
CA TYR A 137 21.02 5.10 -0.62
C TYR A 137 21.29 3.67 -1.05
N CYS A 138 21.10 3.39 -2.34
CA CYS A 138 21.57 2.14 -2.93
C CYS A 138 22.12 2.37 -4.34
N ARG A 139 22.93 1.41 -4.80
CA ARG A 139 23.52 1.41 -6.14
C ARG A 139 23.25 0.08 -6.80
N SER A 140 22.98 0.12 -8.11
CA SER A 140 22.97 -1.06 -8.95
C SER A 140 23.88 -0.93 -10.17
N GLU A 141 24.65 -1.98 -10.43
CA GLU A 141 25.52 -2.13 -11.60
C GLU A 141 25.15 -3.42 -12.35
N CYS A 142 25.56 -3.54 -13.59
CA CYS A 142 25.35 -4.73 -14.39
C CYS A 142 26.65 -5.19 -15.04
N THR A 143 26.66 -6.49 -15.32
CA THR A 143 27.73 -7.16 -16.05
C THR A 143 27.11 -7.97 -17.19
N ASN A 144 27.86 -8.89 -17.76
CA ASN A 144 27.38 -9.74 -18.83
C ASN A 144 26.06 -10.45 -18.42
N LEU A 145 25.00 -10.28 -19.22
CA LEU A 145 23.67 -10.84 -18.92
C LEU A 145 23.69 -12.36 -18.73
N ALA A 146 24.46 -13.10 -19.54
CA ALA A 146 24.53 -14.56 -19.41
C ALA A 146 25.23 -14.97 -18.10
N LEU A 147 26.18 -14.17 -17.61
CA LEU A 147 26.79 -14.39 -16.30
C LEU A 147 25.81 -14.09 -15.16
N MET A 148 25.08 -12.97 -15.27
CA MET A 148 24.05 -12.59 -14.30
C MET A 148 22.96 -13.66 -14.23
N GLU A 149 22.46 -14.10 -15.37
CA GLU A 149 21.44 -15.14 -15.44
C GLU A 149 21.92 -16.45 -14.81
N LYS A 150 23.15 -16.86 -15.10
CA LYS A 150 23.71 -18.12 -14.58
C LYS A 150 24.01 -18.09 -13.08
N LYS A 151 24.39 -16.93 -12.53
CA LYS A 151 24.94 -16.84 -11.16
C LYS A 151 24.07 -16.09 -10.16
N LEU A 152 23.19 -15.21 -10.62
CA LEU A 152 22.44 -14.28 -9.78
C LEU A 152 20.93 -14.44 -9.88
N SER A 153 20.42 -15.02 -10.99
CA SER A 153 19.00 -15.29 -11.13
C SER A 153 18.51 -16.20 -9.99
N GLY A 154 17.46 -15.79 -9.29
CA GLY A 154 16.94 -16.50 -8.12
C GLY A 154 17.56 -16.08 -6.78
N LEU A 155 18.61 -15.25 -6.76
CA LEU A 155 19.25 -14.79 -5.52
C LEU A 155 18.67 -13.45 -5.03
N PRO A 156 18.78 -13.15 -3.71
CA PRO A 156 18.43 -11.84 -3.20
C PRO A 156 19.19 -10.72 -3.90
N CYS A 157 18.55 -9.56 -3.98
CA CYS A 157 19.14 -8.38 -4.55
C CYS A 157 20.44 -7.96 -3.82
N ASN A 158 21.54 -7.80 -4.57
CA ASN A 158 22.88 -7.59 -3.99
C ASN A 158 23.67 -6.44 -4.66
N GLY A 159 23.00 -5.53 -5.34
CA GLY A 159 23.64 -4.41 -6.06
C GLY A 159 24.04 -4.73 -7.50
N ILE A 160 23.74 -5.94 -8.00
CA ILE A 160 23.91 -6.29 -9.41
C ILE A 160 22.55 -6.50 -10.08
N GLY A 161 22.17 -5.63 -11.02
CA GLY A 161 20.87 -5.65 -11.72
C GLY A 161 19.68 -5.15 -10.91
N CYS A 162 19.81 -5.07 -9.59
CA CYS A 162 18.87 -4.38 -8.72
C CYS A 162 19.61 -3.75 -7.51
N CYS A 163 18.92 -2.92 -6.73
CA CYS A 163 19.31 -2.55 -5.37
C CYS A 163 18.09 -2.29 -4.47
N THR A 164 18.29 -2.33 -3.16
CA THR A 164 17.22 -2.13 -2.17
C THR A 164 17.58 -1.04 -1.18
N ILE A 165 16.57 -0.31 -0.70
CA ILE A 165 16.66 0.63 0.42
C ILE A 165 15.55 0.28 1.40
N ASP A 166 15.90 -0.05 2.63
CA ASP A 166 14.90 -0.34 3.66
C ASP A 166 14.20 0.94 4.08
N LEU A 167 12.87 0.91 4.06
CA LEU A 167 12.03 1.97 4.60
C LEU A 167 11.90 1.73 6.09
N LEU A 168 12.25 2.75 6.86
CA LEU A 168 11.86 2.77 8.26
C LEU A 168 10.36 2.66 8.36
N GLY A 169 9.94 2.10 9.47
CA GLY A 169 8.55 1.92 9.72
C GLY A 169 7.85 3.22 10.14
N GLY A 170 6.56 3.39 9.82
CA GLY A 170 5.85 4.66 10.00
C GLY A 170 5.89 5.57 8.76
N VAL A 171 6.28 5.06 7.60
CA VAL A 171 6.38 5.84 6.35
C VAL A 171 5.02 5.85 5.65
N ASN A 172 4.42 7.03 5.54
CA ASN A 172 3.16 7.26 4.81
C ASN A 172 3.35 8.06 3.50
N ALA A 173 4.56 8.56 3.29
CA ALA A 173 5.01 9.25 2.09
C ALA A 173 6.54 9.13 1.96
N PHE A 174 7.04 9.04 0.73
CA PHE A 174 8.47 9.09 0.47
C PHE A 174 8.77 9.64 -0.93
N ARG A 175 10.00 10.12 -1.10
CA ARG A 175 10.53 10.59 -2.38
C ARG A 175 11.83 9.85 -2.67
N PHE A 176 12.08 9.58 -3.94
CA PHE A 176 13.37 9.02 -4.34
C PHE A 176 13.83 9.58 -5.68
N THR A 177 15.14 9.66 -5.82
CA THR A 177 15.81 10.10 -7.03
C THR A 177 16.70 8.98 -7.54
N ILE A 178 16.55 8.67 -8.83
CA ILE A 178 17.45 7.76 -9.55
C ILE A 178 18.31 8.58 -10.48
N THR A 179 19.62 8.43 -10.38
CA THR A 179 20.60 9.05 -11.28
C THR A 179 21.30 7.96 -12.07
N GLN A 180 21.22 8.03 -13.40
CA GLN A 180 21.96 7.13 -14.27
C GLN A 180 23.43 7.54 -14.34
N ARG A 181 24.29 6.53 -14.46
CA ARG A 181 25.75 6.66 -14.53
C ARG A 181 26.30 5.80 -15.66
N GLU A 182 27.48 6.17 -16.17
CA GLU A 182 28.16 5.33 -17.14
C GLU A 182 28.62 4.02 -16.48
N GLU A 183 28.33 2.89 -17.14
CA GLU A 183 28.87 1.60 -16.73
C GLU A 183 30.25 1.37 -17.35
N LEU A 184 31.20 0.93 -16.51
CA LEU A 184 32.57 0.61 -16.92
C LEU A 184 32.62 -0.56 -17.91
N THR A 185 31.69 -1.51 -17.79
CA THR A 185 31.50 -2.62 -18.71
C THR A 185 30.29 -2.37 -19.63
N ARG A 186 30.52 -1.91 -20.86
CA ARG A 186 29.51 -1.79 -21.94
C ARG A 186 28.99 -3.15 -22.44
N SER A 187 28.57 -4.04 -21.53
CA SER A 187 28.16 -5.40 -21.89
C SER A 187 26.66 -5.52 -22.14
N VAL A 188 25.85 -4.54 -21.71
CA VAL A 188 24.41 -4.57 -21.91
C VAL A 188 23.95 -3.36 -22.71
N ALA A 189 23.67 -3.59 -24.01
CA ALA A 189 22.80 -2.68 -24.76
C ALA A 189 21.36 -2.93 -24.31
N LEU A 190 21.03 -2.52 -23.08
CA LEU A 190 19.64 -2.40 -22.65
C LEU A 190 19.06 -1.31 -23.55
N GLY A 191 18.23 -1.66 -24.52
CA GLY A 191 17.65 -0.73 -25.49
C GLY A 191 16.78 0.35 -24.82
N ASN A 192 15.47 0.33 -25.07
CA ASN A 192 14.53 1.18 -24.34
C ASN A 192 14.32 0.64 -22.91
N SER A 193 15.39 0.62 -22.11
CA SER A 193 15.37 0.06 -20.77
C SER A 193 14.41 0.84 -19.88
N THR A 194 13.54 0.12 -19.16
CA THR A 194 12.64 0.74 -18.18
C THR A 194 13.14 0.35 -16.80
N ILE A 195 13.59 1.36 -16.04
CA ILE A 195 13.92 1.18 -14.63
C ILE A 195 12.62 0.92 -13.89
N LYS A 196 12.63 -0.06 -12.99
CA LYS A 196 11.47 -0.45 -12.21
C LYS A 196 11.75 -0.19 -10.75
N ALA A 197 10.81 0.43 -10.05
CA ALA A 197 10.89 0.58 -8.61
C ALA A 197 9.58 0.14 -7.98
N PHE A 198 9.65 -0.57 -6.86
CA PHE A 198 8.47 -1.09 -6.17
C PHE A 198 8.76 -1.33 -4.70
N LEU A 199 7.71 -1.36 -3.90
CA LEU A 199 7.82 -1.76 -2.50
C LEU A 199 7.67 -3.27 -2.37
N ASN A 200 8.38 -3.83 -1.41
CA ASN A 200 8.39 -5.25 -1.13
C ASN A 200 8.43 -5.46 0.39
N TYR A 201 7.72 -6.47 0.88
CA TYR A 201 7.56 -6.73 2.32
C TYR A 201 7.83 -8.20 2.64
N ILE A 202 8.50 -8.44 3.77
CA ILE A 202 8.94 -9.74 4.30
C ILE A 202 9.99 -10.46 3.44
N ASP A 203 9.65 -10.89 2.23
CA ASP A 203 10.53 -11.75 1.44
C ASP A 203 11.39 -10.93 0.49
N PRO A 204 12.73 -10.92 0.61
CA PRO A 204 13.56 -10.10 -0.25
C PRO A 204 13.32 -10.49 -1.72
N TYR A 205 13.12 -9.47 -2.56
CA TYR A 205 12.99 -9.65 -4.00
C TYR A 205 14.12 -10.54 -4.54
N SER A 206 13.72 -11.62 -5.19
CA SER A 206 14.61 -12.55 -5.86
C SER A 206 14.88 -12.03 -7.27
N PHE A 207 16.14 -11.66 -7.51
CA PHE A 207 16.54 -11.03 -8.76
C PHE A 207 16.32 -11.98 -9.95
N ASN A 208 15.73 -11.47 -11.03
CA ASN A 208 15.61 -12.17 -12.30
C ASN A 208 16.05 -11.25 -13.45
N THR A 209 16.86 -11.78 -14.38
CA THR A 209 17.32 -10.97 -15.53
C THR A 209 16.19 -10.62 -16.50
N ALA A 210 15.13 -11.43 -16.56
CA ALA A 210 13.93 -11.12 -17.35
C ALA A 210 13.29 -9.80 -16.89
N ASP A 211 13.38 -9.48 -15.60
CA ASP A 211 12.86 -8.23 -15.07
C ASP A 211 13.68 -7.05 -15.61
N LEU A 212 15.02 -7.12 -15.69
CA LEU A 212 15.82 -6.07 -16.34
C LEU A 212 15.40 -5.80 -17.78
N LEU A 213 15.05 -6.86 -18.52
CA LEU A 213 14.74 -6.78 -19.95
C LEU A 213 13.27 -6.41 -20.23
N SER A 214 12.39 -6.57 -19.25
CA SER A 214 10.97 -6.28 -19.42
C SER A 214 10.67 -4.77 -19.49
N GLU A 215 9.75 -4.36 -20.37
CA GLU A 215 9.26 -2.98 -20.45
C GLU A 215 8.44 -2.57 -19.22
N LYS A 216 7.82 -3.53 -18.53
CA LYS A 216 6.97 -3.26 -17.36
C LYS A 216 7.20 -4.29 -16.27
N ILE A 217 6.92 -3.89 -15.03
CA ILE A 217 6.75 -4.87 -13.95
C ILE A 217 5.66 -5.85 -14.36
N ASN A 218 5.97 -7.14 -14.43
CA ASN A 218 4.94 -8.16 -14.57
C ASN A 218 4.23 -8.31 -13.22
N ALA A 219 2.93 -8.01 -13.21
CA ALA A 219 2.12 -8.08 -12.01
C ALA A 219 2.02 -9.50 -11.42
N SER A 220 2.20 -10.54 -12.24
CA SER A 220 2.13 -11.94 -11.78
C SER A 220 3.43 -12.46 -11.14
N THR A 221 4.55 -11.75 -11.27
CA THR A 221 5.85 -12.14 -10.69
C THR A 221 6.37 -11.13 -9.67
N ILE A 222 6.34 -9.84 -9.99
CA ILE A 222 6.79 -8.77 -9.08
C ILE A 222 5.60 -8.00 -8.51
N GLY A 223 4.53 -7.75 -9.27
CA GLY A 223 3.37 -7.01 -8.72
C GLY A 223 2.55 -7.77 -7.68
N ALA A 224 2.87 -9.06 -7.43
CA ALA A 224 2.34 -9.85 -6.33
C ALA A 224 3.11 -9.61 -5.01
N THR A 225 4.25 -8.92 -5.02
CA THR A 225 4.95 -8.51 -3.80
C THR A 225 4.27 -7.27 -3.22
N GLY A 226 3.02 -7.43 -2.77
CA GLY A 226 2.34 -6.37 -2.03
C GLY A 226 3.10 -6.09 -0.73
N SER A 227 3.13 -4.82 -0.34
CA SER A 227 3.59 -4.42 0.99
C SER A 227 2.42 -4.36 1.95
N ILE A 228 2.67 -4.68 3.22
CA ILE A 228 1.68 -4.50 4.27
C ILE A 228 1.74 -3.07 4.78
N PHE A 229 0.58 -2.42 4.76
CA PHE A 229 0.38 -1.10 5.35
C PHE A 229 -0.58 -1.18 6.51
N SER A 230 -0.24 -0.53 7.61
CA SER A 230 -1.19 -0.24 8.69
C SER A 230 -2.16 0.84 8.25
N VAL A 231 -3.43 0.64 8.58
CA VAL A 231 -4.49 1.61 8.39
C VAL A 231 -4.51 2.60 9.55
N VAL A 232 -4.55 3.90 9.26
CA VAL A 232 -4.43 4.98 10.24
C VAL A 232 -5.52 6.02 10.02
N ILE A 233 -6.23 6.37 11.09
CA ILE A 233 -7.15 7.51 11.13
C ILE A 233 -6.33 8.77 11.43
N THR A 234 -6.31 9.73 10.50
CA THR A 234 -5.42 10.91 10.57
C THR A 234 -6.14 12.21 10.94
N ASP A 235 -7.46 12.16 11.17
CA ASP A 235 -8.28 13.33 11.47
C ASP A 235 -7.90 14.00 12.80
N GLN A 236 -7.41 13.22 13.76
CA GLN A 236 -7.00 13.71 15.09
C GLN A 236 -5.57 13.29 15.41
N LEU A 237 -4.98 13.93 16.42
CA LEU A 237 -3.59 13.68 16.81
C LEU A 237 -3.41 12.29 17.43
N ASP A 238 -4.31 11.92 18.32
CA ASP A 238 -4.24 10.72 19.15
C ASP A 238 -5.66 10.35 19.61
N CYS A 239 -5.79 9.19 20.27
CA CYS A 239 -7.02 8.69 20.84
C CYS A 239 -7.61 9.63 21.89
N SER A 240 -6.77 10.21 22.75
CA SER A 240 -7.22 11.12 23.82
C SER A 240 -7.96 12.32 23.22
N THR A 241 -7.35 12.98 22.24
CA THR A 241 -7.91 14.12 21.52
C THR A 241 -9.15 13.69 20.72
N ALA A 242 -9.11 12.53 20.08
CA ALA A 242 -10.25 12.02 19.31
C ALA A 242 -11.48 11.69 20.16
N GLN A 243 -11.28 11.18 21.37
CA GLN A 243 -12.34 10.86 22.34
C GLN A 243 -12.90 12.11 23.03
N LEU A 244 -12.05 13.12 23.26
CA LEU A 244 -12.41 14.39 23.92
C LEU A 244 -12.93 15.46 22.96
N GLY A 245 -12.84 15.25 21.65
CA GLY A 245 -13.23 16.21 20.62
C GLY A 245 -14.66 16.74 20.83
N LEU A 246 -14.80 18.07 20.78
CA LEU A 246 -16.06 18.81 20.99
C LEU A 246 -17.18 18.36 20.02
N ASN A 247 -16.79 17.85 18.85
CA ASN A 247 -17.65 17.19 17.90
C ASN A 247 -17.35 15.69 17.92
N LYS A 248 -18.13 14.94 18.72
CA LYS A 248 -18.15 13.45 18.70
C LYS A 248 -18.36 12.84 17.31
N THR A 249 -18.62 13.67 16.31
CA THR A 249 -18.87 13.31 14.92
C THR A 249 -17.64 12.82 14.17
N ASP A 250 -16.43 13.10 14.66
CA ASP A 250 -15.22 12.81 13.88
C ASP A 250 -14.49 11.55 14.40
N TYR A 251 -14.93 11.03 15.55
CA TYR A 251 -14.37 9.84 16.17
C TYR A 251 -14.71 8.58 15.37
N ALA A 252 -13.67 7.94 14.82
CA ALA A 252 -13.82 6.78 13.94
C ALA A 252 -14.21 5.46 14.64
N CYS A 253 -13.89 5.27 15.92
CA CYS A 253 -14.11 3.97 16.56
C CYS A 253 -15.55 3.80 17.02
N SER A 254 -16.07 2.58 16.88
CA SER A 254 -17.41 2.21 17.31
C SER A 254 -17.49 1.82 18.79
N ASP A 255 -18.72 1.75 19.31
CA ASP A 255 -19.00 1.24 20.65
C ASP A 255 -18.53 -0.22 20.82
N GLY A 256 -17.60 -0.44 21.74
CA GLY A 256 -17.00 -1.76 22.00
C GLY A 256 -15.66 -1.98 21.30
N SER A 257 -15.17 -0.98 20.54
CA SER A 257 -13.81 -0.95 20.03
C SER A 257 -12.85 -0.28 21.01
N ILE A 258 -11.59 -0.66 20.94
CA ILE A 258 -10.46 0.01 21.59
C ILE A 258 -9.83 0.97 20.59
N CYS A 259 -9.49 2.17 21.05
CA CYS A 259 -8.67 3.10 20.31
C CYS A 259 -7.21 2.92 20.72
N LEU A 260 -6.31 2.84 19.73
CA LEU A 260 -4.87 2.73 19.93
C LEU A 260 -4.16 3.84 19.18
N ASP A 261 -3.31 4.59 19.88
CA ASP A 261 -2.49 5.64 19.28
C ASP A 261 -1.52 5.06 18.26
N GLN A 262 -1.29 5.79 17.17
CA GLN A 262 -0.30 5.39 16.19
C GLN A 262 1.09 5.83 16.66
N ILE A 263 1.87 4.91 17.21
CA ILE A 263 3.13 5.24 17.89
C ILE A 263 4.22 5.72 16.92
N ASN A 264 4.25 5.18 15.70
CA ASN A 264 5.31 5.46 14.71
C ASN A 264 5.03 6.67 13.82
N LEU A 265 3.81 7.20 13.87
CA LEU A 265 3.45 8.46 13.25
C LEU A 265 3.25 9.46 14.37
N GLN A 266 3.77 10.68 14.26
CA GLN A 266 3.50 11.73 15.25
C GLN A 266 2.02 12.16 15.32
N ARG A 267 1.14 11.45 14.60
CA ARG A 267 -0.28 11.73 14.41
C ARG A 267 -1.04 10.47 14.02
N GLY A 268 -2.23 10.36 14.58
CA GLY A 268 -3.26 9.42 14.18
C GLY A 268 -3.44 8.29 15.18
N TYR A 269 -4.46 7.49 14.92
CA TYR A 269 -4.83 6.35 15.75
C TYR A 269 -5.51 5.29 14.88
N HIS A 270 -5.72 4.11 15.42
CA HIS A 270 -6.54 3.08 14.80
C HIS A 270 -7.49 2.45 15.82
N CYS A 271 -8.53 1.78 15.31
CA CYS A 271 -9.52 1.11 16.12
C CYS A 271 -9.34 -0.40 16.01
N THR A 272 -9.55 -1.13 17.11
CA THR A 272 -9.51 -2.60 17.12
C THR A 272 -10.61 -3.15 18.01
N CYS A 273 -11.06 -4.38 17.78
CA CYS A 273 -11.98 -5.06 18.69
C CYS A 273 -11.20 -5.68 19.87
N LEU A 274 -11.87 -5.93 21.01
CA LEU A 274 -11.26 -6.57 22.18
C LEU A 274 -10.79 -8.01 21.86
N ALA A 275 -9.49 -8.28 22.00
CA ALA A 275 -8.93 -9.61 21.84
C ALA A 275 -9.28 -10.49 23.06
N GLY A 276 -9.96 -11.62 22.83
CA GLY A 276 -10.26 -12.58 23.90
C GLY A 276 -11.48 -13.48 23.70
N GLU A 277 -12.41 -13.13 22.80
CA GLU A 277 -13.59 -13.97 22.53
C GLU A 277 -13.83 -14.13 21.01
N THR A 278 -13.04 -14.93 20.30
CA THR A 278 -13.41 -15.47 18.97
C THR A 278 -13.89 -14.46 17.89
N PHE A 279 -13.31 -13.27 17.78
CA PHE A 279 -13.75 -12.26 16.80
C PHE A 279 -12.68 -11.92 15.74
N ASP A 280 -12.26 -12.91 14.95
CA ASP A 280 -11.39 -12.71 13.77
C ASP A 280 -12.09 -11.99 12.59
N TYR A 281 -13.33 -11.49 12.78
CA TYR A 281 -14.16 -10.93 11.71
C TYR A 281 -14.93 -9.64 12.10
N GLY A 282 -14.57 -9.02 13.23
CA GLY A 282 -15.23 -7.80 13.69
C GLY A 282 -14.67 -6.55 13.02
N ASN A 283 -15.53 -5.63 12.59
CA ASN A 283 -15.10 -4.34 12.06
C ASN A 283 -15.25 -3.24 13.13
N PRO A 284 -14.15 -2.70 13.69
CA PRO A 284 -14.20 -1.73 14.78
C PRO A 284 -14.68 -0.33 14.35
N TYR A 285 -14.84 -0.11 13.04
CA TYR A 285 -15.33 1.12 12.45
C TYR A 285 -16.83 1.07 12.11
N LEU A 286 -17.51 -0.04 12.42
CA LEU A 286 -18.96 -0.19 12.24
C LEU A 286 -19.70 -0.21 13.57
N LEU A 287 -20.87 0.43 13.64
CA LEU A 287 -21.75 0.33 14.80
C LEU A 287 -22.11 -1.14 15.06
N HIS A 288 -21.83 -1.60 16.28
CA HIS A 288 -21.96 -3.00 16.71
C HIS A 288 -21.05 -4.01 16.00
N GLY A 289 -20.07 -3.56 15.22
CA GLY A 289 -19.15 -4.42 14.47
C GLY A 289 -18.24 -5.28 15.35
N CYS A 290 -18.01 -4.89 16.61
CA CYS A 290 -17.30 -5.71 17.60
C CYS A 290 -18.23 -6.53 18.52
N LYS A 291 -19.56 -6.44 18.38
CA LYS A 291 -20.53 -7.08 19.31
C LYS A 291 -21.21 -8.32 18.72
N GLN A 292 -20.88 -8.67 17.49
CA GLN A 292 -21.53 -9.76 16.76
C GLN A 292 -20.46 -10.66 16.13
N GLY A 293 -20.33 -11.88 16.65
CA GLY A 293 -19.77 -13.01 15.89
C GLY A 293 -20.71 -13.42 14.76
N ILE A 294 -21.27 -12.45 14.02
CA ILE A 294 -21.94 -12.71 12.75
C ILE A 294 -20.81 -12.78 11.74
N PRO A 295 -20.53 -13.97 11.17
CA PRO A 295 -19.66 -14.04 10.02
C PRO A 295 -20.23 -13.10 8.96
N ILE A 296 -19.38 -12.33 8.29
CA ILE A 296 -19.76 -11.64 7.05
C ILE A 296 -19.94 -12.71 5.96
N GLN A 297 -20.91 -13.60 6.12
CA GLN A 297 -21.50 -14.38 5.06
C GLN A 297 -22.81 -13.69 4.71
N PHE A 298 -22.78 -12.99 3.58
CA PHE A 298 -23.98 -12.48 2.97
C PHE A 298 -24.89 -13.66 2.66
N VAL A 299 -26.13 -13.58 3.14
CA VAL A 299 -27.23 -14.44 2.75
C VAL A 299 -27.30 -14.42 1.22
N ALA A 300 -26.85 -15.51 0.59
CA ALA A 300 -27.24 -15.81 -0.78
C ALA A 300 -28.77 -15.85 -0.76
N THR A 301 -29.39 -14.92 -1.48
CA THR A 301 -30.80 -15.03 -1.80
C THR A 301 -30.92 -16.24 -2.72
N GLU A 302 -31.29 -17.39 -2.15
CA GLU A 302 -31.87 -18.46 -2.94
C GLU A 302 -33.18 -17.93 -3.50
N ASN A 303 -33.19 -17.73 -4.82
CA ASN A 303 -34.39 -17.51 -5.59
C ASN A 303 -35.30 -18.74 -5.44
N GLY A 304 -36.49 -18.52 -4.88
CA GLY A 304 -37.69 -19.32 -5.10
C GLY A 304 -38.72 -18.49 -5.84
#